data_AF-A0A0R3PT75-F1
#
_entry.id   AF-A0A0R3PT75-F1
#
_cell.length_a   1.000
_cell.length_b   1.000
_cell.length_c   1.000
_cell.angle_alpha   90.00
_cell.angle_beta   90.00
_cell.angle_gamma   90.00
#
_symmetry.space_group_name_H-M   'P 1'
#
loop_
_entity.id
_entity.type
_entity.pdbx_description
1 polymer ?
#
loop_
_entity_poly.entity_id
_entity_poly.type
_entity_poly.pdbx_seq_one_letter_code
_entity_poly.pdbx_strand_id
1 'polypeptide(L)'
;MTIEGKFLSSILKAYEYLKRLRRPYTAEMFHSVVRDAFPSGTPRELKLGFKQLYHHVLCREGVLVFRENHGIDIYYPRSPVRREDDSRADYGAP
;
A
#
# COMPACT_ATOMS: atom_id res chain seq x y z
N MET A 1 -4.17 -14.45 20.50
CA MET A 1 -3.24 -14.05 19.41
C MET A 1 -3.30 -12.54 19.28
N THR A 2 -2.21 -11.83 19.56
CA THR A 2 -2.18 -10.34 19.54
C THR A 2 -2.30 -9.81 18.11
N ILE A 3 -2.76 -8.56 17.96
CA ILE A 3 -2.93 -7.89 16.66
C ILE A 3 -1.58 -7.83 15.90
N GLU A 4 -0.49 -7.55 16.62
CA GLU A 4 0.88 -7.54 16.08
C GLU A 4 1.29 -8.89 15.47
N GLY A 5 0.94 -10.00 16.13
CA GLY A 5 1.24 -11.34 15.63
C GLY A 5 0.51 -11.69 14.33
N LYS A 6 -0.71 -11.16 14.13
CA LYS A 6 -1.46 -11.35 12.88
C LYS A 6 -0.84 -10.57 11.73
N PHE A 7 -0.48 -9.31 11.96
CA PHE A 7 0.16 -8.47 10.94
C PHE A 7 1.47 -9.07 10.45
N LEU A 8 2.36 -9.45 11.38
CA LEU A 8 3.64 -10.05 11.02
C LEU A 8 3.46 -11.38 10.27
N SER A 9 2.52 -12.23 10.72
CA SER A 9 2.22 -13.49 10.03
C SER A 9 1.74 -13.27 8.59
N SER A 10 0.91 -12.26 8.34
CA SER A 10 0.48 -11.90 6.99
C SER A 10 1.65 -11.45 6.11
N ILE A 11 2.59 -10.65 6.64
CA ILE A 11 3.78 -10.24 5.89
C ILE A 11 4.70 -11.41 5.56
N LEU A 12 4.91 -12.33 6.50
CA LEU A 12 5.73 -13.51 6.23
C LEU A 12 5.09 -14.43 5.18
N LYS A 13 3.76 -14.61 5.22
CA LYS A 13 3.02 -15.35 4.19
C LYS A 13 3.11 -14.67 2.82
N ALA A 14 2.97 -13.34 2.79
CA ALA A 14 3.12 -12.53 1.59
C ALA A 14 4.52 -12.72 0.98
N TYR A 15 5.57 -12.69 1.80
CA TYR A 15 6.94 -12.93 1.35
C TYR A 15 7.16 -14.34 0.78
N GLU A 16 6.66 -15.38 1.46
CA GLU A 16 6.78 -16.76 0.95
C GLU A 16 5.99 -16.98 -0.34
N TYR A 17 4.86 -16.29 -0.53
CA TYR A 17 4.15 -16.31 -1.79
C TYR A 17 4.92 -15.57 -2.89
N LEU A 18 5.46 -14.38 -2.60
CA LEU A 18 6.25 -13.58 -3.54
C LEU A 18 7.46 -14.37 -4.08
N LYS A 19 8.14 -15.15 -3.22
CA LYS A 19 9.27 -16.02 -3.61
C LYS A 19 8.92 -17.11 -4.63
N ARG A 20 7.64 -17.48 -4.75
CA ARG A 20 7.18 -18.46 -5.74
C ARG A 20 6.94 -17.83 -7.11
N LEU A 21 6.87 -16.50 -7.18
CA LEU A 21 6.68 -15.78 -8.42
C LEU A 21 8.01 -15.61 -9.17
N ARG A 22 7.93 -15.49 -10.49
CA ARG A 22 9.11 -15.30 -11.34
C ARG A 22 9.70 -13.90 -11.14
N ARG A 23 11.01 -13.82 -10.92
CA ARG A 23 11.77 -12.57 -10.84
C ARG A 23 11.98 -11.94 -12.23
N PRO A 24 12.21 -10.61 -12.34
CA PRO A 24 12.25 -9.61 -11.25
C PRO A 24 10.85 -9.29 -10.70
N TYR A 25 10.78 -8.98 -9.41
CA TYR A 25 9.52 -8.55 -8.79
C TYR A 25 9.18 -7.12 -9.22
N THR A 26 7.95 -6.90 -9.68
CA THR A 26 7.44 -5.56 -10.03
C THR A 26 6.66 -4.94 -8.87
N ALA A 27 6.48 -3.61 -8.89
CA ALA A 27 5.64 -2.94 -7.90
C ALA A 27 4.21 -3.50 -7.86
N GLU A 28 3.64 -3.84 -9.02
CA GLU A 28 2.31 -4.45 -9.14
C GLU A 28 2.24 -5.82 -8.43
N MET A 29 3.29 -6.64 -8.54
CA MET A 29 3.37 -7.91 -7.82
C MET A 29 3.36 -7.68 -6.31
N PHE A 30 4.14 -6.72 -5.81
CA PHE A 30 4.10 -6.37 -4.39
C PHE A 30 2.72 -5.89 -3.94
N HIS A 31 2.07 -5.03 -4.74
CA HIS A 31 0.73 -4.54 -4.42
C HIS A 31 -0.32 -5.67 -4.40
N SER A 32 -0.28 -6.58 -5.36
CA SER A 32 -1.19 -7.74 -5.40
C SER A 32 -0.99 -8.62 -4.17
N VAL A 33 0.26 -9.00 -3.90
CA VAL A 33 0.60 -9.93 -2.81
C VAL A 33 0.26 -9.34 -1.44
N VAL A 34 0.44 -8.04 -1.23
CA VAL A 34 0.01 -7.37 0.01
C VAL A 34 -1.50 -7.30 0.10
N ARG A 35 -2.22 -7.00 -0.99
CA ARG A 35 -3.68 -6.97 -0.98
C ARG A 35 -4.26 -8.34 -0.63
N ASP A 36 -3.68 -9.40 -1.17
CA ASP A 36 -4.11 -10.78 -0.91
C ASP A 36 -3.81 -11.20 0.54
N ALA A 37 -2.72 -10.69 1.14
CA ALA A 37 -2.38 -10.95 2.53
C ALA A 37 -3.24 -10.16 3.54
N PHE A 38 -3.89 -9.08 3.10
CA PHE A 38 -4.74 -8.21 3.89
C PHE A 38 -6.07 -7.92 3.17
N PRO A 39 -6.93 -8.94 2.94
CA PRO A 39 -8.14 -8.80 2.14
C PRO A 39 -9.16 -7.81 2.73
N SER A 40 -9.13 -7.61 4.05
CA SER A 40 -9.96 -6.64 4.78
C SER A 40 -9.11 -5.53 5.43
N GLY A 41 -7.88 -5.34 4.95
CA GLY A 41 -6.96 -4.34 5.50
C GLY A 41 -7.40 -2.92 5.20
N THR A 42 -7.26 -2.04 6.19
CA THR A 42 -7.42 -0.60 5.99
C THR A 42 -6.34 -0.05 5.04
N PRO A 43 -6.56 1.10 4.39
CA PRO A 43 -5.54 1.73 3.56
C PRO A 43 -4.20 1.96 4.28
N ARG A 44 -4.26 2.22 5.60
CA ARG A 44 -3.07 2.37 6.44
C ARG A 44 -2.31 1.06 6.62
N GLU A 45 -3.01 -0.04 6.87
CA GLU A 45 -2.41 -1.37 7.00
C GLU A 45 -1.80 -1.85 5.69
N LEU A 46 -2.48 -1.61 4.55
CA LEU A 46 -1.95 -1.94 3.23
C LEU A 46 -0.67 -1.15 2.92
N LYS A 47 -0.65 0.15 3.23
CA LYS A 47 0.55 1.00 3.06
C LYS A 47 1.69 0.55 3.95
N LEU A 48 1.40 0.20 5.21
CA LEU A 48 2.40 -0.33 6.13
C LEU A 48 2.91 -1.70 5.67
N GLY A 49 2.02 -2.57 5.24
CA GLY A 49 2.36 -3.91 4.77
C GLY A 49 3.22 -3.89 3.51
N PHE A 50 2.94 -2.98 2.59
CA PHE A 50 3.79 -2.76 1.41
C PHE A 50 5.20 -2.36 1.82
N LYS A 51 5.35 -1.34 2.68
CA LYS A 51 6.67 -0.90 3.18
C LYS A 51 7.41 -2.03 3.89
N GLN A 52 6.71 -2.80 4.73
CA GLN A 52 7.32 -3.86 5.51
C GLN A 52 7.77 -5.03 4.63
N LEU A 53 6.93 -5.46 3.68
CA LEU A 53 7.28 -6.51 2.73
C LEU A 53 8.46 -6.09 1.85
N TYR A 54 8.44 -4.86 1.34
CA TYR A 54 9.53 -4.29 0.56
C TYR A 54 10.85 -4.27 1.34
N HIS A 55 10.83 -3.74 2.56
CA HIS A 55 11.99 -3.72 3.44
C HIS A 55 12.50 -5.14 3.72
N HIS A 56 11.59 -6.09 3.97
CA HIS A 56 11.96 -7.47 4.22
C HIS A 56 12.68 -8.12 3.03
N VAL A 57 12.19 -7.90 1.81
CA VAL A 57 12.82 -8.42 0.58
C VAL A 57 14.20 -7.78 0.37
N LEU A 58 14.35 -6.47 0.57
CA LEU A 58 15.65 -5.81 0.49
C LEU A 58 16.66 -6.40 1.48
N CYS A 59 16.27 -6.56 2.74
CA CYS A 59 17.16 -7.09 3.78
C CYS A 59 17.56 -8.56 3.55
N ARG A 60 16.72 -9.35 2.87
CA ARG A 60 16.95 -10.79 2.66
C ARG A 60 17.60 -11.12 1.33
N GLU A 61 17.26 -10.39 0.28
CA GLU A 61 17.66 -10.71 -1.10
C GLU A 61 18.65 -9.68 -1.68
N GLY A 62 18.88 -8.56 -1.00
CA GLY A 62 19.96 -7.61 -1.28
C GLY A 62 19.69 -6.61 -2.41
N VAL A 63 18.89 -6.95 -3.44
CA VAL A 63 18.58 -6.03 -4.55
C VAL A 63 17.15 -6.23 -5.07
N LEU A 64 16.40 -5.13 -5.17
CA LEU A 64 15.16 -5.04 -5.95
C LEU A 64 15.43 -4.24 -7.23
N VAL A 65 15.17 -4.86 -8.39
CA VAL A 65 15.26 -4.17 -9.68
C VAL A 65 13.87 -3.67 -10.07
N PHE A 66 13.62 -2.39 -9.88
CA PHE A 66 12.46 -1.71 -10.44
C PHE A 66 12.85 -1.18 -11.83
N ARG A 67 12.13 -1.59 -12.88
CA ARG A 67 12.29 -0.94 -14.18
C ARG A 67 11.73 0.49 -14.06
N GLU A 68 12.62 1.48 -14.20
CA GLU A 68 12.44 2.91 -13.93
C GLU A 68 11.36 3.66 -14.74
N ASN A 69 10.45 2.99 -15.46
CA ASN A 69 9.43 3.70 -16.26
C ASN A 69 8.11 4.00 -15.53
N HIS A 70 8.01 3.65 -14.26
CA HIS A 70 6.88 4.04 -13.42
C HIS A 70 7.42 4.63 -12.14
N GLY A 71 7.43 5.97 -12.06
CA GLY A 71 7.35 6.64 -10.77
C GLY A 71 6.27 5.93 -9.94
N ILE A 72 6.54 5.71 -8.66
CA ILE A 72 5.57 5.08 -7.77
C ILE A 72 4.41 6.06 -7.61
N ASP A 73 3.47 6.04 -8.55
CA ASP A 73 2.19 6.71 -8.42
C ASP A 73 1.38 5.90 -7.42
N ILE A 74 1.43 6.36 -6.17
CA ILE A 74 0.51 5.90 -5.14
C ILE A 74 -0.86 6.46 -5.53
N TYR A 75 -1.58 5.73 -6.40
CA TYR A 75 -2.93 6.11 -6.79
C TYR A 75 -3.86 5.91 -5.59
N TYR A 76 -4.15 7.02 -4.91
CA TYR A 76 -5.23 7.09 -3.94
C TYR A 76 -6.55 7.19 -4.73
N PRO A 77 -7.46 6.21 -4.66
CA PRO A 77 -8.83 6.47 -5.09
C PRO A 77 -9.32 7.62 -4.20
N ARG A 78 -9.60 8.78 -4.80
CA ARG A 78 -10.18 9.91 -4.08
C ARG A 78 -11.47 9.43 -3.44
N SER A 79 -11.52 9.40 -2.10
CA SER A 79 -12.80 9.36 -1.39
C SER A 79 -13.67 10.49 -1.92
N PRO A 80 -14.98 10.27 -2.15
CA PRO A 80 -15.84 11.33 -2.65
C PRO A 80 -15.86 12.45 -1.61
N VAL A 81 -15.22 13.57 -1.94
CA VAL A 81 -15.32 14.81 -1.18
C VAL A 81 -16.80 15.21 -1.25
N ARG A 82 -17.50 15.16 -0.11
CA ARG A 82 -18.79 15.84 0.04
C ARG A 82 -18.57 17.28 -0.37
N ARG A 83 -19.29 17.75 -1.38
CA ARG A 83 -19.43 19.18 -1.67
C ARG A 83 -20.11 19.78 -0.44
N GLU A 84 -19.35 20.44 0.42
CA GLU A 84 -19.91 21.46 1.29
C GLU A 84 -20.25 22.63 0.38
N ASP A 85 -21.55 22.96 0.34
CA ASP A 85 -22.09 24.12 -0.35
C ASP A 85 -21.38 25.39 0.13
N ASP A 86 -20.64 26.02 -0.79
CA ASP A 86 -20.17 27.40 -0.66
C ASP A 86 -21.38 28.35 -0.68
N SER A 87 -22.07 28.50 0.46
CA SER A 87 -22.96 29.64 0.71
C SER A 87 -22.12 30.77 1.31
N ARG A 88 -21.46 31.50 0.42
CA ARG A 88 -20.60 32.65 0.73
C ARG A 88 -21.45 33.82 1.24
N ALA A 89 -21.18 34.15 2.50
CA ALA A 89 -21.51 35.33 3.28
C ALA A 89 -22.04 36.58 2.53
N ASP A 90 -23.24 37.00 2.93
CA ASP A 90 -23.77 38.36 2.81
C ASP A 90 -23.19 39.18 3.98
N TYR A 91 -22.18 40.01 3.70
CA TYR A 91 -21.80 41.11 4.58
C TYR A 91 -21.89 42.38 3.76
N GLY A 92 -23.01 43.07 3.95
CA GLY A 92 -23.29 44.37 3.36
C GLY A 92 -22.42 45.51 3.91
N ALA A 93 -22.61 46.63 3.21
CA ALA A 93 -22.16 48.00 3.47
C ALA A 93 -20.81 48.41 2.83
N PRO A 94 -20.68 49.67 2.37
CA PRO A 94 -21.59 50.81 2.56
C PRO A 94 -22.56 51.10 1.42
#